data_AF-A0A6B2LL97-F1
#
_entry.id   AF-A0A6B2LL97-F1
#
_cell.length_a   1.000
_cell.length_b   1.000
_cell.length_c   1.000
_cell.angle_alpha   90.00
_cell.angle_beta   90.00
_cell.angle_gamma   90.00
#
_symmetry.space_group_name_H-M   'P 1'
#
loop_
_entity.id
_entity.type
_entity.pdbx_description
1 polymer ?
#
loop_
_entity_poly.entity_id
_entity_poly.type
_entity_poly.pdbx_seq_one_letter_code
_entity_poly.pdbx_strand_id
1 'polypeptide(L)'
;MKEMFDNEIQNLENIANVILENEQKFLNFSISDSEISLRFFKRLDRRVRNLVEVKFEGILQELVMKMQRNVNYLLAQDYEDVQVNPAILKEWILQHILNPYPSDIEKKKLAYMSNLLPRQVSTWFGNYRVRNKQKIESKIESICDWFIQRNLPIPSQVLLHSPSHTLQPRV
;
A
#
# COMPACT_ATOMS: atom_id res chain seq x y z
N MET A 1 26.87 -19.20 -4.83
CA MET A 1 25.83 -18.24 -4.38
C MET A 1 24.59 -18.31 -5.27
N LYS A 2 24.71 -18.11 -6.60
CA LYS A 2 23.60 -18.32 -7.56
C LYS A 2 22.99 -19.73 -7.47
N GLU A 3 23.84 -20.75 -7.55
CA GLU A 3 23.47 -22.16 -7.43
C GLU A 3 22.79 -22.52 -6.08
N MET A 4 23.09 -21.77 -5.02
CA MET A 4 22.44 -21.94 -3.71
C MET A 4 20.99 -21.43 -3.73
N PHE A 5 20.74 -20.28 -4.39
CA PHE A 5 19.39 -19.74 -4.56
C PHE A 5 18.55 -20.55 -5.54
N ASP A 6 19.15 -21.08 -6.60
CA ASP A 6 18.46 -21.98 -7.54
C ASP A 6 17.97 -23.26 -6.83
N ASN A 7 18.79 -23.81 -5.92
CA ASN A 7 18.39 -24.94 -5.07
C ASN A 7 17.27 -24.58 -4.07
N GLU A 8 17.27 -23.37 -3.52
CA GLU A 8 16.18 -22.90 -2.65
C GLU A 8 14.87 -22.71 -3.42
N ILE A 9 14.92 -22.18 -4.64
CA ILE A 9 13.75 -22.06 -5.53
C ILE A 9 13.18 -23.44 -5.84
N GLN A 10 14.04 -24.39 -6.21
CA GLN A 10 13.60 -25.75 -6.50
C GLN A 10 12.93 -26.43 -5.28
N ASN A 11 13.43 -26.18 -4.07
CA ASN A 11 12.82 -26.67 -2.84
C ASN A 11 11.43 -26.06 -2.60
N LEU A 12 11.24 -24.77 -2.90
CA LEU A 12 9.92 -24.12 -2.80
C LEU A 12 8.92 -24.68 -3.81
N GLU A 13 9.34 -24.93 -5.05
CA GLU A 13 8.52 -25.58 -6.06
C GLU A 13 8.10 -26.99 -5.63
N ASN A 14 9.02 -27.76 -5.04
CA ASN A 14 8.71 -29.09 -4.49
C ASN A 14 7.67 -29.02 -3.37
N ILE A 15 7.77 -28.04 -2.46
CA ILE A 15 6.79 -27.83 -1.40
C ILE A 15 5.42 -27.46 -1.99
N ALA A 16 5.37 -26.60 -3.01
CA ALA A 16 4.14 -26.22 -3.68
C ALA A 16 3.45 -27.43 -4.34
N ASN A 17 4.21 -28.30 -4.99
CA ASN A 17 3.69 -29.54 -5.58
C ASN A 17 3.09 -30.48 -4.52
N VAL A 18 3.74 -30.64 -3.37
CA VAL A 18 3.21 -31.44 -2.24
C VAL A 18 1.90 -30.85 -1.70
N ILE A 19 1.75 -29.53 -1.68
CA ILE A 19 0.51 -28.87 -1.28
C ILE A 19 -0.62 -29.19 -2.27
N LEU A 20 -0.36 -29.08 -3.58
CA LEU A 20 -1.32 -29.40 -4.64
C LEU A 20 -1.78 -30.85 -4.60
N GLU A 21 -0.86 -31.80 -4.37
CA GLU A 21 -1.20 -33.22 -4.21
C GLU A 21 -2.12 -33.46 -3.01
N ASN A 22 -1.92 -32.74 -1.91
CA ASN A 22 -2.75 -32.87 -0.73
C ASN A 22 -4.13 -32.24 -0.91
N GLU A 23 -4.24 -31.14 -1.65
CA GLU A 23 -5.53 -30.55 -2.05
C GLU A 23 -6.40 -31.58 -2.79
N GLN A 24 -5.81 -32.30 -3.75
CA GLN A 24 -6.50 -33.37 -4.48
C GLN A 24 -6.99 -34.49 -3.55
N LYS A 25 -6.22 -34.85 -2.52
CA LYS A 25 -6.64 -35.84 -1.51
C LYS A 25 -7.81 -35.33 -0.65
N PHE A 26 -7.84 -34.03 -0.33
CA PHE A 26 -8.95 -33.42 0.41
C PHE A 26 -10.23 -33.33 -0.42
N LEU A 27 -10.14 -33.02 -1.72
CA LEU A 27 -11.30 -32.98 -2.63
C LEU A 27 -11.99 -34.34 -2.77
N ASN A 28 -11.21 -35.42 -2.69
CA ASN A 28 -11.70 -36.80 -2.81
C ASN A 28 -12.14 -37.42 -1.47
N PHE A 29 -12.10 -36.66 -0.36
CA PHE A 29 -12.43 -37.17 0.96
C PHE A 29 -13.95 -37.15 1.22
N SER A 30 -14.54 -38.31 1.52
CA SER A 30 -15.96 -38.43 1.92
C SER A 30 -16.11 -38.39 3.44
N ILE A 31 -16.89 -37.43 3.94
CA ILE A 31 -17.19 -37.26 5.36
C ILE A 31 -18.35 -38.19 5.70
N SER A 32 -18.08 -39.41 6.19
CA SER A 32 -19.13 -40.22 6.84
C SER A 32 -19.09 -40.05 8.36
N ASP A 33 -20.24 -39.57 8.83
CA ASP A 33 -20.78 -39.35 10.18
C ASP A 33 -20.00 -39.85 11.42
N SER A 34 -19.22 -38.94 12.00
CA SER A 34 -19.07 -38.87 13.47
C SER A 34 -18.76 -37.43 13.92
N GLU A 35 -19.28 -37.03 15.08
CA GLU A 35 -19.07 -35.70 15.68
C GLU A 35 -17.59 -35.43 16.05
N ILE A 36 -16.80 -36.50 16.20
CA ILE A 36 -15.35 -36.48 16.39
C ILE A 36 -14.66 -35.91 15.14
N SER A 37 -15.18 -36.24 13.95
CA SER A 37 -14.67 -35.77 12.66
C SER A 37 -14.79 -34.24 12.53
N LEU A 38 -15.93 -33.66 12.87
CA LEU A 38 -16.14 -32.20 12.76
C LEU A 38 -15.22 -31.39 13.69
N ARG A 39 -15.03 -31.85 14.94
CA ARG A 39 -14.13 -31.19 15.90
C ARG A 39 -12.67 -31.25 15.44
N PHE A 40 -12.26 -32.38 14.85
CA PHE A 40 -10.95 -32.54 14.24
C PHE A 40 -10.77 -31.58 13.06
N PHE A 41 -11.70 -31.53 12.11
CA PHE A 41 -11.62 -30.66 10.94
C PHE A 41 -11.60 -29.18 11.29
N LYS A 42 -12.42 -28.72 12.24
CA LYS A 42 -12.38 -27.31 12.72
C LYS A 42 -11.02 -26.94 13.33
N ARG A 43 -10.37 -27.89 14.03
CA ARG A 43 -9.04 -27.68 14.61
C ARG A 43 -7.95 -27.66 13.55
N LEU A 44 -8.04 -28.56 12.57
CA LEU A 44 -7.15 -28.62 11.42
C LEU A 44 -7.25 -27.33 10.60
N ASP A 45 -8.46 -26.91 10.28
CA ASP A 45 -8.79 -25.67 9.57
C ASP A 45 -8.16 -24.44 10.22
N ARG A 46 -8.34 -24.25 11.53
CA ARG A 46 -7.69 -23.15 12.26
C ARG A 46 -6.16 -23.19 12.17
N ARG A 47 -5.57 -24.39 12.23
CA ARG A 47 -4.10 -24.55 12.13
C ARG A 47 -3.61 -24.23 10.72
N VAL A 48 -4.33 -24.67 9.70
CA VAL A 48 -4.01 -24.38 8.29
C VAL A 48 -4.14 -22.88 8.03
N ARG A 49 -5.24 -22.23 8.42
CA ARG A 49 -5.39 -20.77 8.31
C ARG A 49 -4.26 -20.01 9.01
N ASN A 50 -3.94 -20.37 10.25
CA ASN A 50 -2.82 -19.73 10.96
C ASN A 50 -1.46 -19.95 10.27
N LEU A 51 -1.24 -21.09 9.62
CA LEU A 51 -0.02 -21.33 8.86
C LEU A 51 0.01 -20.50 7.57
N VAL A 52 -1.10 -20.42 6.84
CA VAL A 52 -1.20 -19.74 5.54
C VAL A 52 -1.28 -18.23 5.70
N GLU A 53 -2.30 -17.73 6.40
CA GLU A 53 -2.62 -16.30 6.50
C GLU A 53 -1.66 -15.57 7.44
N VAL A 54 -1.31 -16.17 8.58
CA VAL A 54 -0.53 -15.45 9.61
C VAL A 54 0.98 -15.64 9.42
N LYS A 55 1.43 -16.86 9.05
CA LYS A 55 2.86 -17.16 8.95
C LYS A 55 3.40 -17.06 7.52
N PHE A 56 2.79 -17.74 6.55
CA PHE A 56 3.30 -17.78 5.18
C PHE A 56 3.18 -16.42 4.50
N GLU A 57 2.02 -15.77 4.56
CA GLU A 57 1.82 -14.48 3.92
C GLU A 57 2.77 -13.41 4.49
N GLY A 58 2.94 -13.37 5.82
CA GLY A 58 3.88 -12.45 6.47
C GLY A 58 5.34 -12.67 6.04
N ILE A 59 5.78 -13.94 6.01
CA ILE A 59 7.15 -14.30 5.58
C ILE A 59 7.37 -13.96 4.10
N LEU A 60 6.40 -14.28 3.24
CA LEU A 60 6.48 -13.97 1.81
C LEU A 60 6.50 -12.47 1.56
N GLN A 61 5.65 -11.69 2.24
CA GLN A 61 5.68 -10.23 2.15
C GLN A 61 7.02 -9.65 2.62
N GLU A 62 7.59 -10.16 3.73
CA GLU A 62 8.89 -9.71 4.22
C GLU A 62 10.02 -10.05 3.24
N LEU A 63 9.99 -11.26 2.65
CA LEU A 63 10.95 -11.69 1.64
C LEU A 63 10.86 -10.83 0.38
N VAL A 64 9.65 -10.59 -0.14
CA VAL A 64 9.41 -9.69 -1.28
C VAL A 64 9.95 -8.29 -0.99
N MET A 65 9.69 -7.74 0.21
CA MET A 65 10.25 -6.44 0.59
C MET A 65 11.78 -6.44 0.67
N LYS A 66 12.41 -7.50 1.19
CA LYS A 66 13.88 -7.63 1.23
C LYS A 66 14.47 -7.76 -0.17
N MET A 67 13.85 -8.55 -1.05
CA MET A 67 14.25 -8.67 -2.46
C MET A 67 14.13 -7.33 -3.17
N GLN A 68 13.03 -6.61 -2.98
CA GLN A 68 12.84 -5.27 -3.54
C GLN A 68 13.91 -4.29 -3.03
N ARG A 69 14.31 -4.38 -1.75
CA ARG A 69 15.43 -3.58 -1.21
C ARG A 69 16.76 -3.91 -1.86
N ASN A 70 17.06 -5.20 -2.07
CA ASN A 70 18.30 -5.64 -2.71
C ASN A 70 18.33 -5.21 -4.18
N VAL A 71 17.22 -5.35 -4.91
CA VAL A 71 17.07 -4.85 -6.28
C VAL A 71 17.25 -3.33 -6.31
N ASN A 72 16.59 -2.58 -5.43
CA ASN A 72 16.75 -1.13 -5.34
C ASN A 72 18.19 -0.72 -4.98
N TYR A 73 18.90 -1.49 -4.16
CA TYR A 73 20.30 -1.25 -3.82
C TYR A 73 21.23 -1.49 -5.01
N LEU A 74 21.04 -2.59 -5.74
CA LEU A 74 21.80 -2.90 -6.96
C LEU A 74 21.51 -1.90 -8.08
N LEU A 75 20.23 -1.53 -8.26
CA LEU A 75 19.84 -0.45 -9.17
C LEU A 75 20.43 0.89 -8.74
N ALA A 76 20.56 1.19 -7.44
CA ALA A 76 21.19 2.43 -6.97
C ALA A 76 22.72 2.43 -7.12
N GLN A 77 23.37 1.27 -7.25
CA GLN A 77 24.82 1.19 -7.47
C GLN A 77 25.22 1.51 -8.93
N ASP A 78 24.33 1.24 -9.89
CA ASP A 78 24.56 1.49 -11.32
C ASP A 78 23.84 2.73 -11.87
N TYR A 79 23.17 3.54 -11.03
CA TYR A 79 22.24 4.56 -11.52
C TYR A 79 22.34 5.90 -10.76
N GLU A 80 22.91 6.89 -11.43
CA GLU A 80 22.33 8.23 -11.39
C GLU A 80 20.86 8.10 -11.82
N ASP A 81 19.93 8.32 -10.89
CA ASP A 81 18.49 8.54 -11.14
C ASP A 81 17.55 7.30 -11.17
N VAL A 82 17.49 6.48 -10.10
CA VAL A 82 16.36 5.54 -9.94
C VAL A 82 15.09 6.37 -10.14
N GLN A 83 14.39 6.19 -11.25
CA GLN A 83 13.20 6.97 -11.59
C GLN A 83 12.12 6.69 -10.56
N VAL A 84 12.17 7.42 -9.44
CA VAL A 84 11.00 7.72 -8.63
C VAL A 84 10.00 8.25 -9.63
N ASN A 85 8.79 7.70 -9.65
CA ASN A 85 7.71 8.29 -10.42
C ASN A 85 6.90 9.22 -9.50
N PRO A 86 7.37 10.46 -9.23
CA PRO A 86 6.64 11.39 -8.39
C PRO A 86 5.33 11.83 -9.04
N ALA A 87 5.08 11.51 -10.32
CA ALA A 87 3.82 11.86 -10.98
C ALA A 87 2.63 11.22 -10.26
N ILE A 88 2.76 9.97 -9.81
CA ILE A 88 1.70 9.28 -9.05
C ILE A 88 1.40 9.99 -7.73
N LEU A 89 2.43 10.42 -6.99
CA LEU A 89 2.26 11.11 -5.72
C LEU A 89 1.70 12.53 -5.91
N LYS A 90 2.13 13.23 -6.97
CA LYS A 90 1.64 14.56 -7.35
C LYS A 90 0.17 14.51 -7.77
N GLU A 91 -0.20 13.53 -8.59
CA GLU A 91 -1.58 13.32 -9.03
C GLU A 91 -2.50 13.08 -7.83
N TRP A 92 -2.09 12.22 -6.90
CA TRP A 92 -2.86 12.00 -5.67
C TRP A 92 -3.07 13.30 -4.88
N ILE A 93 -2.05 14.16 -4.75
CA ILE A 93 -2.20 15.46 -4.09
C ILE A 93 -3.21 16.35 -4.80
N LEU A 94 -3.22 16.38 -6.13
CA LEU A 94 -4.18 17.20 -6.88
C LEU A 94 -5.62 16.76 -6.63
N GLN A 95 -5.85 15.45 -6.55
CA GLN A 95 -7.16 14.87 -6.23
C GLN A 95 -7.57 15.12 -4.76
N HIS A 96 -6.60 15.30 -3.86
CA HIS A 96 -6.81 15.49 -2.41
C HIS A 96 -6.30 16.85 -1.93
N ILE A 97 -6.38 17.89 -2.79
CA ILE A 97 -5.72 19.18 -2.54
C ILE A 97 -6.22 19.89 -1.28
N LEU A 98 -7.48 19.65 -0.89
CA LEU A 98 -8.08 20.18 0.34
C LEU A 98 -7.53 19.50 1.60
N ASN A 99 -7.17 18.21 1.53
CA ASN A 99 -6.63 17.45 2.66
C ASN A 99 -5.51 16.49 2.19
N PRO A 100 -4.29 17.00 1.92
CA PRO A 100 -3.20 16.21 1.33
C PRO A 100 -2.46 15.33 2.37
N TYR A 101 -3.24 14.55 3.13
CA TYR A 101 -2.79 13.65 4.20
C TYR A 101 -3.30 12.23 3.92
N PRO A 102 -2.53 11.40 3.19
CA PRO A 102 -2.94 10.04 2.90
C PRO A 102 -3.03 9.21 4.19
N SER A 103 -4.04 8.35 4.27
CA SER A 103 -4.18 7.32 5.30
C SER A 103 -3.08 6.26 5.18
N ASP A 104 -2.89 5.42 6.20
CA ASP A 104 -1.85 4.38 6.16
C ASP A 104 -2.09 3.33 5.07
N ILE A 105 -3.36 3.08 4.72
CA ILE A 105 -3.73 2.21 3.60
C ILE A 105 -3.34 2.85 2.27
N GLU A 106 -3.63 4.15 2.08
CA GLU A 106 -3.25 4.88 0.87
C GLU A 106 -1.74 5.00 0.73
N LYS A 107 -1.00 5.26 1.82
CA LYS A 107 0.47 5.28 1.80
C LYS A 107 1.06 3.96 1.30
N LYS A 108 0.51 2.82 1.73
CA LYS A 108 0.97 1.49 1.27
C LYS A 108 0.70 1.31 -0.23
N LYS A 109 -0.48 1.71 -0.72
CA LYS A 109 -0.81 1.66 -2.15
C LYS A 109 0.09 2.57 -2.98
N LEU A 110 0.27 3.81 -2.55
CA LEU A 110 1.14 4.78 -3.21
C LEU A 110 2.60 4.29 -3.25
N ALA A 111 3.08 3.74 -2.13
CA ALA A 111 4.41 3.14 -2.03
C ALA A 111 4.62 2.03 -3.08
N TYR A 112 3.65 1.12 -3.20
CA TYR A 112 3.67 0.09 -4.22
C TYR A 112 3.70 0.67 -5.64
N MET A 113 2.81 1.61 -5.95
CA MET A 113 2.69 2.20 -7.29
C MET A 113 3.90 3.06 -7.68
N SER A 114 4.53 3.74 -6.73
CA SER A 114 5.67 4.64 -6.98
C SER A 114 7.03 3.99 -6.79
N ASN A 115 7.09 2.67 -6.54
CA ASN A 115 8.30 1.93 -6.16
C ASN A 115 9.08 2.60 -5.01
N LEU A 116 8.36 3.06 -3.98
CA LEU A 116 8.93 3.67 -2.78
C LEU A 116 8.59 2.84 -1.55
N LEU A 117 9.34 3.00 -0.47
CA LEU A 117 8.94 2.51 0.84
C LEU A 117 7.84 3.39 1.44
N PRO A 118 6.91 2.85 2.26
CA PRO A 118 5.89 3.64 2.95
C PRO A 118 6.46 4.80 3.78
N ARG A 119 7.65 4.61 4.36
CA ARG A 119 8.39 5.68 5.06
C ARG A 119 8.84 6.79 4.11
N GLN A 120 9.35 6.45 2.93
CA GLN A 120 9.77 7.42 1.91
C GLN A 120 8.56 8.21 1.38
N VAL A 121 7.41 7.56 1.17
CA VAL A 121 6.16 8.23 0.83
C VAL A 121 5.76 9.22 1.93
N SER A 122 5.81 8.80 3.21
CA SER A 122 5.48 9.69 4.34
C SER A 122 6.38 10.93 4.38
N THR A 123 7.69 10.75 4.24
CA THR A 123 8.66 11.84 4.16
C THR A 123 8.41 12.74 2.95
N TRP A 124 8.11 12.15 1.79
CA TRP A 124 7.85 12.88 0.55
C TRP A 124 6.64 13.80 0.69
N PHE A 125 5.52 13.30 1.23
CA PHE A 125 4.31 14.11 1.47
C PHE A 125 4.56 15.23 2.48
N GLY A 126 5.29 14.94 3.57
CA GLY A 126 5.69 15.96 4.54
C GLY A 126 6.49 17.09 3.90
N ASN A 127 7.53 16.74 3.15
CA ASN A 127 8.38 17.70 2.46
C ASN A 127 7.63 18.46 1.36
N TYR A 128 6.77 17.77 0.62
CA TYR A 128 6.01 18.38 -0.47
C TYR A 128 5.06 19.47 0.06
N ARG A 129 4.31 19.19 1.13
CA ARG A 129 3.39 20.18 1.73
C ARG A 129 4.14 21.43 2.20
N VAL A 130 5.28 21.27 2.86
CA VAL A 130 6.09 22.41 3.32
C VAL A 130 6.61 23.22 2.13
N ARG A 131 7.20 22.56 1.13
CA ARG A 131 7.77 23.24 -0.05
C ARG A 131 6.74 23.90 -0.96
N ASN A 132 5.53 23.34 -1.05
CA ASN A 132 4.49 23.78 -1.98
C ASN A 132 3.28 24.43 -1.29
N LYS A 133 3.39 24.79 0.00
CA LYS A 133 2.31 25.39 0.78
C LYS A 133 1.59 26.52 0.02
N GLN A 134 2.35 27.52 -0.46
CA GLN A 134 1.82 28.66 -1.21
C GLN A 134 1.09 28.27 -2.50
N LYS A 135 1.59 27.24 -3.21
CA LYS A 135 0.95 26.75 -4.44
C LYS A 135 -0.37 26.04 -4.15
N ILE A 136 -0.42 25.26 -3.07
CA ILE A 136 -1.63 24.58 -2.62
C ILE A 136 -2.68 25.63 -2.22
N GLU A 137 -2.30 26.60 -1.39
CA GLU A 137 -3.16 27.71 -0.96
C GLU A 137 -3.69 28.49 -2.16
N SER A 138 -2.82 28.90 -3.10
CA SER A 138 -3.22 29.59 -4.33
C SER A 138 -4.19 28.78 -5.18
N LYS A 139 -4.02 27.45 -5.24
CA LYS A 139 -4.95 26.58 -5.97
C LYS A 139 -6.33 26.54 -5.29
N ILE A 140 -6.38 26.53 -3.96
CA ILE A 140 -7.64 26.57 -3.19
C ILE A 140 -8.34 27.91 -3.39
N GLU A 141 -7.61 29.02 -3.39
CA GLU A 141 -8.16 30.35 -3.73
C GLU A 141 -8.74 30.36 -5.15
N SER A 142 -8.01 29.80 -6.13
CA SER A 142 -8.52 29.69 -7.50
C SER A 142 -9.81 28.87 -7.61
N ILE A 143 -9.99 27.87 -6.75
CA ILE A 143 -11.25 27.11 -6.65
C ILE A 143 -12.36 28.01 -6.09
N CYS A 144 -12.08 28.80 -5.05
CA CYS A 144 -13.05 29.77 -4.51
C CYS A 144 -13.49 30.77 -5.59
N ASP A 145 -12.52 31.36 -6.31
CA ASP A 145 -12.77 32.30 -7.39
C ASP A 145 -13.66 31.70 -8.48
N TRP A 146 -13.45 30.43 -8.83
CA TRP A 146 -14.25 29.72 -9.82
C TRP A 146 -15.75 29.66 -9.45
N PHE A 147 -16.05 29.45 -8.16
CA PHE A 147 -17.43 29.46 -7.64
C PHE A 147 -18.00 30.89 -7.63
N ILE A 148 -17.22 31.87 -7.17
CA ILE A 148 -17.62 33.28 -7.12
C ILE A 148 -17.98 33.81 -8.52
N GLN A 149 -17.12 33.55 -9.52
CA GLN A 149 -17.34 33.98 -10.90
C GLN A 149 -18.63 33.41 -11.52
N ARG A 150 -19.11 32.28 -11.02
CA ARG A 150 -20.34 31.61 -11.48
C ARG A 150 -21.55 31.93 -10.62
N ASN A 151 -21.39 32.81 -9.62
CA ASN A 151 -22.41 33.11 -8.62
C ASN A 151 -22.96 31.85 -7.93
N LEU A 152 -22.07 30.87 -7.68
CA LEU A 152 -22.39 29.61 -7.01
C LEU A 152 -21.96 29.65 -5.54
N PRO A 153 -22.67 28.95 -4.64
CA PRO A 153 -22.25 28.84 -3.25
C PRO A 153 -20.94 28.04 -3.16
N ILE A 154 -19.95 28.60 -2.45
CA ILE A 154 -18.68 27.91 -2.21
C ILE A 154 -18.91 26.78 -1.20
N PRO A 155 -18.46 25.54 -1.48
CA PRO A 155 -18.57 24.43 -0.53
C PRO A 155 -17.85 24.74 0.79
N SER A 156 -18.47 24.38 1.91
CA SER A 156 -17.92 24.62 3.26
C SER A 156 -16.53 24.02 3.45
N GLN A 157 -16.26 22.85 2.86
CA GLN A 157 -14.94 22.22 2.88
C GLN A 157 -13.86 23.07 2.19
N VAL A 158 -14.21 23.80 1.13
CA VAL A 158 -13.27 24.68 0.42
C VAL A 158 -13.00 25.94 1.23
N LEU A 159 -14.06 26.55 1.79
CA LEU A 159 -13.94 27.72 2.67
C LEU A 159 -13.03 27.45 3.88
N LEU A 160 -13.15 26.28 4.50
CA LEU A 160 -12.34 25.86 5.65
C LEU A 160 -10.84 25.81 5.38
N HIS A 161 -10.44 25.69 4.11
CA HIS A 161 -9.05 25.58 3.70
C HIS A 161 -8.57 26.78 2.89
N SER A 162 -9.43 27.79 2.63
CA SER A 162 -9.08 29.03 1.94
C SER A 162 -8.43 30.01 2.90
N PRO A 163 -7.17 30.42 2.69
CA PRO A 163 -6.54 31.48 3.46
C PRO A 163 -7.35 32.77 3.56
N SER A 164 -8.01 33.19 2.47
CA SER A 164 -8.77 34.45 2.43
C SER A 164 -10.05 34.40 3.28
N HIS A 165 -10.61 33.21 3.49
CA HIS A 165 -11.91 33.01 4.16
C HIS A 165 -11.79 32.40 5.57
N THR A 166 -10.60 31.95 5.98
CA THR A 166 -10.34 31.35 7.30
C THR A 166 -10.00 32.34 8.41
N LEU A 167 -10.14 33.66 8.17
CA LEU A 167 -10.04 34.67 9.22
C LEU A 167 -11.28 34.66 10.13
N GLN A 168 -11.41 33.63 10.96
CA GLN A 168 -11.98 33.78 12.29
C GLN A 168 -10.90 33.41 13.31
N PRO A 169 -10.63 34.27 14.30
CA PRO A 169 -9.63 33.99 15.33
C PRO A 169 -10.06 32.75 16.11
N ARG A 170 -9.16 31.77 16.22
CA ARG A 170 -9.30 30.71 17.23
C ARG A 170 -9.14 31.39 18.59
N VAL A 171 -10.26 31.65 19.27
CA VAL A 171 -10.33 31.94 20.71
C VAL A 171 -10.05 30.66 21.47
#